data_AF-A0A7Y9N6V5-F1
#
_entry.id   AF-A0A7Y9N6V5-F1
#
_cell.length_a   1.000
_cell.length_b   1.000
_cell.length_c   1.000
_cell.angle_alpha   90.00
_cell.angle_beta   90.00
_cell.angle_gamma   90.00
#
_symmetry.space_group_name_H-M   'P 1'
#
loop_
_entity.id
_entity.type
_entity.pdbx_description
1 polymer ?
#
loop_
_entity_poly.entity_id
_entity_poly.type
_entity_poly.pdbx_seq_one_letter_code
_entity_poly.pdbx_strand_id
1 'polypeptide(L)'
;MNGRASSILGGMSKTSSQGPKGLRQFLDPDQQDAWLEGRAELADAGERQDAIEQRMKYAPRFQKLLRRSQAPDLLKVLELYGQTCIPMPRATERYYWSVSCLPSTSDKPLVRVNASWMELFTLYADGDGLRARFIVHLSDFTTDGVLAPEAVDQSFLERCVRAPADLTYSFPSGPDIFIVKIRGAASIRDFLAAPRALRAVRRFNLTHMNRGRNAYQASHSYSVADHMLGEGAA
;
A
#
# COMPACT_ATOMS: atom_id res chain seq x y z
N MET A 1 27.04 57.58 38.45
CA MET A 1 25.74 56.91 38.27
C MET A 1 25.46 56.78 36.78
N ASN A 2 25.52 55.57 36.23
CA ASN A 2 24.82 55.12 35.02
C ASN A 2 25.23 53.67 34.74
N GLY A 3 24.53 52.74 35.39
CA GLY A 3 24.48 51.34 34.97
C GLY A 3 23.22 51.14 34.15
N ARG A 4 23.35 50.67 32.90
CA ARG A 4 22.23 50.12 32.14
C ARG A 4 22.47 48.63 31.97
N ALA A 5 21.56 47.87 32.54
CA ALA A 5 21.53 46.42 32.55
C ALA A 5 21.24 45.87 31.14
N SER A 6 21.95 44.79 30.81
CA SER A 6 21.70 43.90 29.69
C SER A 6 20.45 43.07 29.98
N SER A 7 19.43 43.09 29.11
CA SER A 7 18.37 42.08 29.13
C SER A 7 18.58 41.13 27.95
N ILE A 8 19.17 39.97 28.24
CA ILE A 8 19.19 38.82 27.33
C ILE A 8 17.84 38.11 27.53
N LEU A 9 16.87 38.40 26.66
CA LEU A 9 15.69 37.55 26.49
C LEU A 9 16.10 36.38 25.60
N GLY A 10 16.50 35.29 26.25
CA GLY A 10 16.65 33.99 25.61
C GLY A 10 15.30 33.52 25.08
N GLY A 11 15.09 33.65 23.77
CA GLY A 11 13.98 33.04 23.07
C GLY A 11 14.09 31.52 23.16
N MET A 12 13.31 30.91 24.06
CA MET A 12 13.07 29.48 24.04
C MET A 12 12.34 29.15 22.73
N SER A 13 13.09 28.65 21.75
CA SER A 13 12.52 27.96 20.61
C SER A 13 11.68 26.81 21.14
N LYS A 14 10.35 26.94 21.05
CA LYS A 14 9.44 25.80 21.21
C LYS A 14 9.73 24.86 20.04
N THR A 15 10.65 23.93 20.23
CA THR A 15 10.67 22.69 19.45
C THR A 15 9.33 22.03 19.71
N SER A 16 8.37 22.21 18.79
CA SER A 16 7.15 21.42 18.81
C SER A 16 7.58 19.97 18.69
N SER A 17 7.53 19.19 19.77
CA SER A 17 7.61 17.75 19.69
C SER A 17 6.36 17.31 18.94
N GLN A 18 6.43 17.31 17.61
CA GLN A 18 5.37 16.82 16.75
C GLN A 18 5.14 15.37 17.18
N GLY A 19 3.99 15.10 17.80
CA GLY A 19 3.64 13.76 18.23
C GLY A 19 3.71 12.76 17.08
N PRO A 20 3.72 11.45 17.38
CA PRO A 20 3.79 10.41 16.37
C PRO A 20 2.71 10.61 15.29
N LYS A 21 3.08 10.41 14.02
CA LYS A 21 2.19 10.55 12.86
C LYS A 21 1.94 9.19 12.22
N GLY A 22 0.78 9.06 11.56
CA GLY A 22 0.47 7.83 10.83
C GLY A 22 0.31 6.65 11.77
N LEU A 23 0.84 5.49 11.36
CA LEU A 23 0.76 4.28 12.17
C LEU A 23 1.64 4.30 13.41
N ARG A 24 2.59 5.23 13.52
CA ARG A 24 3.40 5.41 14.74
C ARG A 24 2.59 5.81 15.97
N GLN A 25 1.30 6.14 15.77
CA GLN A 25 0.35 6.38 16.85
C GLN A 25 -0.17 5.08 17.48
N PHE A 26 -0.09 3.97 16.76
CA PHE A 26 -0.57 2.65 17.18
C PHE A 26 0.58 1.66 17.42
N LEU A 27 1.66 1.80 16.65
CA LEU A 27 2.78 0.86 16.61
C LEU A 27 4.10 1.59 16.85
N ASP A 28 4.88 1.13 17.82
CA ASP A 28 6.27 1.56 17.98
C ASP A 28 7.17 1.01 16.85
N PRO A 29 8.42 1.50 16.71
CA PRO A 29 9.33 1.03 15.66
C PRO A 29 9.61 -0.48 15.69
N ASP A 30 9.73 -1.08 16.88
CA ASP A 30 10.06 -2.50 17.03
C ASP A 30 8.89 -3.39 16.58
N GLN A 31 7.66 -2.99 16.89
CA GLN A 31 6.44 -3.65 16.42
C GLN A 31 6.32 -3.56 14.89
N GLN A 32 6.62 -2.39 14.32
CA GLN A 32 6.64 -2.20 12.87
C GLN A 32 7.68 -3.10 12.20
N ASP A 33 8.90 -3.14 12.72
CA ASP A 33 9.97 -3.99 12.19
C ASP A 33 9.67 -5.48 12.36
N ALA A 34 9.05 -5.89 13.48
CA ALA A 34 8.63 -7.27 13.68
C ALA A 34 7.56 -7.70 12.65
N TRP A 35 6.58 -6.84 12.36
CA TRP A 35 5.58 -7.11 11.33
C TRP A 35 6.17 -7.12 9.91
N LEU A 36 7.07 -6.19 9.60
CA LEU A 36 7.77 -6.15 8.29
C LEU A 36 8.50 -7.46 8.01
N GLU A 37 9.22 -7.98 9.00
CA GLU A 37 9.96 -9.24 8.91
C GLU A 37 9.09 -10.50 9.07
N GLY A 38 7.77 -10.34 9.27
CA GLY A 38 6.85 -11.47 9.49
C GLY A 38 7.08 -12.22 10.81
N ARG A 39 7.74 -11.57 11.78
CA ARG A 39 8.02 -12.12 13.11
C ARG A 39 6.88 -11.90 14.11
N ALA A 40 5.93 -11.02 13.80
CA ALA A 40 4.78 -10.73 14.64
C ALA A 40 3.53 -10.47 13.82
N GLU A 41 2.41 -10.96 14.34
CA GLU A 41 1.07 -10.55 13.94
C GLU A 41 0.67 -9.30 14.73
N LEU A 42 -0.08 -8.40 14.08
CA LEU A 42 -0.58 -7.19 14.71
C LEU A 42 -2.03 -7.37 15.12
N ALA A 43 -2.35 -7.03 16.36
CA ALA A 43 -3.72 -7.03 16.83
C ALA A 43 -4.54 -6.02 16.01
N ASP A 44 -5.56 -6.50 15.31
CA ASP A 44 -6.39 -5.68 14.42
C ASP A 44 -7.88 -5.83 14.75
N ALA A 45 -8.22 -5.79 16.04
CA ALA A 45 -9.59 -5.93 16.51
C ALA A 45 -10.39 -4.61 16.46
N GLY A 46 -9.95 -3.63 15.66
CA GLY A 46 -10.63 -2.34 15.54
C GLY A 46 -12.02 -2.46 14.92
N GLU A 47 -12.97 -1.70 15.44
CA GLU A 47 -14.29 -1.56 14.81
C GLU A 47 -14.12 -0.81 13.48
N ARG A 48 -14.61 -1.41 12.38
CA ARG A 48 -14.55 -0.79 11.06
C ARG A 48 -15.61 0.30 10.99
N GLN A 49 -15.18 1.55 10.77
CA GLN A 49 -16.09 2.65 10.57
C GLN A 49 -16.72 2.56 9.18
N ASP A 50 -17.89 1.94 9.12
CA ASP A 50 -18.68 1.78 7.91
C ASP A 50 -19.55 3.01 7.65
N ALA A 51 -19.73 3.37 6.37
CA ALA A 51 -20.62 4.45 5.95
C ALA A 51 -21.57 3.94 4.86
N ILE A 52 -22.85 3.73 5.23
CA ILE A 52 -23.90 3.22 4.35
C ILE A 52 -24.03 4.07 3.08
N GLU A 53 -24.00 5.39 3.19
CA GLU A 53 -24.06 6.31 2.05
C GLU A 53 -22.94 6.04 1.03
N GLN A 54 -21.73 5.81 1.52
CA GLN A 54 -20.57 5.50 0.69
C GLN A 54 -20.72 4.12 0.04
N ARG A 55 -21.24 3.11 0.77
CA ARG A 55 -21.56 1.80 0.19
C ARG A 55 -22.54 1.92 -0.96
N MET A 56 -23.65 2.64 -0.76
CA MET A 56 -24.66 2.85 -1.80
C MET A 56 -24.07 3.57 -3.02
N LYS A 57 -23.24 4.58 -2.81
CA LYS A 57 -22.56 5.33 -3.88
C LYS A 57 -21.67 4.43 -4.76
N TYR A 58 -20.94 3.48 -4.17
CA TYR A 58 -20.00 2.61 -4.90
C TYR A 58 -20.58 1.24 -5.29
N ALA A 59 -21.76 0.87 -4.79
CA ALA A 59 -22.42 -0.40 -5.10
C ALA A 59 -22.55 -0.66 -6.62
N PRO A 60 -22.97 0.29 -7.48
CA PRO A 60 -23.06 0.03 -8.92
C PRO A 60 -21.70 -0.31 -9.57
N ARG A 61 -20.61 0.32 -9.10
CA ARG A 61 -19.25 0.03 -9.58
C ARG A 61 -18.77 -1.33 -9.11
N PHE A 62 -19.03 -1.66 -7.86
CA PHE A 62 -18.70 -2.97 -7.33
C PHE A 62 -19.46 -4.10 -8.05
N GLN A 63 -20.77 -3.93 -8.28
CA GLN A 63 -21.55 -4.88 -9.08
C GLN A 63 -21.04 -5.01 -10.51
N LYS A 64 -20.56 -3.92 -11.12
CA LYS A 64 -19.91 -3.98 -12.43
C LYS A 64 -18.57 -4.71 -12.39
N LEU A 65 -17.83 -4.63 -11.28
CA LEU A 65 -16.59 -5.37 -11.07
C LEU A 65 -16.85 -6.87 -10.95
N LEU A 66 -17.87 -7.28 -10.19
CA LEU A 66 -18.24 -8.69 -10.02
C LEU A 66 -18.64 -9.38 -11.34
N ARG A 67 -19.19 -8.63 -12.29
CA ARG A 67 -19.54 -9.15 -13.63
C ARG A 67 -18.35 -9.30 -14.59
N ARG A 68 -17.13 -8.98 -14.16
CA ARG A 68 -15.92 -9.11 -14.98
C ARG A 68 -15.44 -10.55 -15.00
N SER A 69 -14.89 -11.02 -16.13
CA SER A 69 -14.29 -12.36 -16.22
C SER A 69 -13.15 -12.54 -15.22
N GLN A 70 -12.44 -11.46 -14.88
CA GLN A 70 -11.32 -11.46 -13.94
C GLN A 70 -11.75 -11.46 -12.46
N ALA A 71 -13.03 -11.27 -12.14
CA ALA A 71 -13.48 -11.03 -10.76
C ALA A 71 -13.04 -12.13 -9.77
N PRO A 72 -13.14 -13.44 -10.06
CA PRO A 72 -12.75 -14.47 -9.11
C PRO A 72 -11.27 -14.41 -8.72
N ASP A 73 -10.37 -14.25 -9.69
CA ASP A 73 -8.93 -14.12 -9.41
C ASP A 73 -8.60 -12.77 -8.76
N LEU A 74 -9.31 -11.70 -9.14
CA LEU A 74 -9.10 -10.37 -8.60
C LEU A 74 -9.38 -10.33 -7.11
N LEU A 75 -10.50 -10.91 -6.67
CA LEU A 75 -10.89 -10.94 -5.27
C LEU A 75 -9.90 -11.77 -4.44
N LYS A 76 -9.42 -12.91 -4.96
CA LYS A 76 -8.39 -13.72 -4.29
C LYS A 76 -7.06 -12.99 -4.12
N VAL A 77 -6.62 -12.26 -5.15
CA VAL A 77 -5.40 -11.44 -5.07
C VAL A 77 -5.58 -10.28 -4.08
N LEU A 78 -6.75 -9.66 -4.06
CA LEU A 78 -7.07 -8.58 -3.13
C LEU A 78 -7.14 -9.04 -1.68
N GLU A 79 -7.74 -10.19 -1.42
CA GLU A 79 -7.77 -10.81 -0.09
C GLU A 79 -6.35 -11.07 0.41
N LEU A 80 -5.52 -11.73 -0.42
CA LEU A 80 -4.11 -11.95 -0.10
C LEU A 80 -3.40 -10.63 0.20
N TYR A 81 -3.51 -9.64 -0.68
CA TYR A 81 -2.86 -8.34 -0.49
C TYR A 81 -3.34 -7.62 0.78
N GLY A 82 -4.64 -7.63 1.06
CA GLY A 82 -5.22 -6.98 2.24
C GLY A 82 -4.71 -7.62 3.54
N GLN A 83 -4.72 -8.95 3.61
CA GLN A 83 -4.28 -9.72 4.76
C GLN A 83 -2.77 -9.64 4.99
N THR A 84 -1.95 -9.62 3.93
CA THR A 84 -0.50 -9.73 4.08
C THR A 84 0.26 -8.43 3.90
N CYS A 85 -0.27 -7.43 3.20
CA CYS A 85 0.50 -6.24 2.80
C CYS A 85 0.07 -4.96 3.51
N ILE A 86 -1.08 -4.94 4.19
CA ILE A 86 -1.56 -3.76 4.91
C ILE A 86 -1.46 -4.04 6.42
N PRO A 87 -0.75 -3.21 7.20
CA PRO A 87 -0.70 -3.35 8.66
C PRO A 87 -2.00 -2.85 9.30
N MET A 88 -2.56 -3.62 10.23
CA MET A 88 -3.80 -3.32 10.95
C MET A 88 -4.92 -2.81 10.02
N PRO A 89 -5.27 -3.57 8.96
CA PRO A 89 -6.10 -3.05 7.89
C PRO A 89 -7.51 -2.64 8.35
N ARG A 90 -8.07 -3.25 9.41
CA ARG A 90 -9.39 -2.90 9.96
C ARG A 90 -9.34 -1.60 10.76
N ALA A 91 -8.41 -1.50 11.71
CA ALA A 91 -8.30 -0.33 12.58
C ALA A 91 -7.88 0.95 11.82
N THR A 92 -7.27 0.80 10.65
CA THR A 92 -6.66 1.90 9.89
C THR A 92 -7.38 2.22 8.57
N GLU A 93 -8.45 1.48 8.28
CA GLU A 93 -9.26 1.61 7.06
C GLU A 93 -9.75 3.05 6.86
N ARG A 94 -9.73 3.48 5.60
CA ARG A 94 -10.17 4.79 5.10
C ARG A 94 -9.31 5.96 5.56
N TYR A 95 -8.88 5.97 6.83
CA TYR A 95 -8.05 7.02 7.42
C TYR A 95 -6.61 6.98 6.93
N TYR A 96 -5.97 5.81 6.89
CA TYR A 96 -4.56 5.67 6.51
C TYR A 96 -4.36 4.94 5.18
N TRP A 97 -5.35 4.15 4.77
CA TRP A 97 -5.38 3.52 3.44
C TRP A 97 -6.79 3.57 2.84
N SER A 98 -6.91 3.36 1.54
CA SER A 98 -8.20 3.15 0.88
C SER A 98 -8.07 2.29 -0.35
N VAL A 99 -9.15 1.62 -0.73
CA VAL A 99 -9.28 0.93 -2.01
C VAL A 99 -10.41 1.56 -2.82
N SER A 100 -10.16 1.82 -4.09
CA SER A 100 -11.16 2.30 -5.04
C SER A 100 -11.51 1.22 -6.06
N CYS A 101 -12.76 1.22 -6.51
CA CYS A 101 -13.31 0.26 -7.48
C CYS A 101 -13.68 0.97 -8.77
N LEU A 102 -13.16 0.48 -9.91
CA LEU A 102 -13.34 1.04 -11.25
C LEU A 102 -13.24 2.58 -11.26
N PRO A 103 -12.16 3.17 -10.72
CA PRO A 103 -12.01 4.62 -10.74
C PRO A 103 -11.94 5.12 -12.19
N SER A 104 -12.54 6.28 -12.42
CA SER A 104 -12.59 6.92 -13.74
C SER A 104 -11.28 7.63 -14.04
N THR A 105 -10.21 6.87 -14.30
CA THR A 105 -8.90 7.38 -14.70
C THR A 105 -8.55 6.91 -16.11
N SER A 106 -7.61 7.59 -16.77
CA SER A 106 -7.19 7.29 -18.15
C SER A 106 -6.61 5.88 -18.30
N ASP A 107 -5.99 5.35 -17.25
CA ASP A 107 -5.38 4.02 -17.22
C ASP A 107 -6.34 2.89 -16.83
N LYS A 108 -7.62 3.21 -16.54
CA LYS A 108 -8.74 2.26 -16.39
C LYS A 108 -8.46 1.05 -15.48
N PRO A 109 -8.02 1.24 -14.22
CA PRO A 109 -7.79 0.12 -13.32
C PRO A 109 -9.12 -0.53 -12.91
N LEU A 110 -9.05 -1.82 -12.56
CA LEU A 110 -10.15 -2.53 -11.94
C LEU A 110 -10.31 -2.09 -10.48
N VAL A 111 -9.18 -2.05 -9.76
CA VAL A 111 -9.08 -1.60 -8.36
C VAL A 111 -7.75 -0.93 -8.11
N ARG A 112 -7.71 0.00 -7.16
CA ARG A 112 -6.48 0.69 -6.74
C ARG A 112 -6.48 0.94 -5.24
N VAL A 113 -5.38 0.54 -4.60
CA VAL A 113 -5.10 0.78 -3.18
C VAL A 113 -4.16 1.97 -3.05
N ASN A 114 -4.47 2.88 -2.12
CA ASN A 114 -3.72 4.10 -1.87
C ASN A 114 -3.49 4.32 -0.38
N ALA A 115 -2.40 4.99 -0.01
CA ALA A 115 -2.14 5.52 1.32
C ALA A 115 -1.44 6.88 1.23
N SER A 116 -1.72 7.77 2.20
CA SER A 116 -1.30 9.18 2.10
C SER A 116 -1.69 9.77 0.73
N TRP A 117 -0.74 10.27 -0.05
CA TRP A 117 -0.92 10.78 -1.42
C TRP A 117 -0.43 9.80 -2.50
N MET A 118 -0.17 8.54 -2.14
CA MET A 118 0.52 7.58 -3.00
C MET A 118 -0.35 6.39 -3.39
N GLU A 119 -0.25 6.00 -4.65
CA GLU A 119 -0.77 4.72 -5.14
C GLU A 119 0.18 3.61 -4.68
N LEU A 120 -0.35 2.55 -4.07
CA LEU A 120 0.44 1.44 -3.54
C LEU A 120 0.40 0.25 -4.49
N PHE A 121 -0.82 -0.14 -4.84
CA PHE A 121 -1.11 -1.35 -5.62
C PHE A 121 -2.30 -1.12 -6.54
N THR A 122 -2.24 -1.67 -7.74
CA THR A 122 -3.31 -1.54 -8.73
C THR A 122 -3.46 -2.82 -9.53
N LEU A 123 -4.69 -3.26 -9.73
CA LEU A 123 -5.02 -4.35 -10.64
C LEU A 123 -5.72 -3.80 -11.88
N TYR A 124 -5.32 -4.32 -13.04
CA TYR A 124 -5.87 -4.04 -14.36
C TYR A 124 -6.41 -5.32 -14.98
N ALA A 125 -7.39 -5.18 -15.87
CA ALA A 125 -7.74 -6.26 -16.79
C ALA A 125 -6.63 -6.45 -17.83
N ASP A 126 -6.39 -7.70 -18.22
CA ASP A 126 -5.38 -8.09 -19.19
C ASP A 126 -5.89 -9.29 -20.01
N GLY A 127 -6.67 -9.00 -21.07
CA GLY A 127 -7.52 -10.02 -21.69
C GLY A 127 -8.51 -10.57 -20.65
N ASP A 128 -8.62 -11.88 -20.53
CA ASP A 128 -9.37 -12.55 -19.44
C ASP A 128 -8.56 -12.71 -18.14
N GLY A 129 -7.29 -12.31 -18.15
CA GLY A 129 -6.40 -12.35 -16.99
C GLY A 129 -6.27 -11.00 -16.27
N LEU A 130 -5.34 -10.98 -15.32
CA LEU A 130 -5.00 -9.81 -14.52
C LEU A 130 -3.59 -9.32 -14.80
N ARG A 131 -3.40 -8.00 -14.62
CA ARG A 131 -2.08 -7.40 -14.47
C ARG A 131 -2.04 -6.57 -13.19
N ALA A 132 -1.07 -6.85 -12.34
CA ALA A 132 -0.74 -6.05 -11.17
C ALA A 132 0.28 -4.96 -11.52
N ARG A 133 0.20 -3.87 -10.76
CA ARG A 133 1.25 -2.85 -10.65
C ARG A 133 1.48 -2.58 -9.16
N PHE A 134 2.67 -2.90 -8.69
CA PHE A 134 3.16 -2.56 -7.35
C PHE A 134 4.06 -1.33 -7.47
N ILE A 135 3.88 -0.37 -6.55
CA ILE A 135 4.89 0.65 -6.31
C ILE A 135 5.63 0.26 -5.04
N VAL A 136 6.96 0.23 -5.12
CA VAL A 136 7.87 -0.24 -4.08
C VAL A 136 9.11 0.65 -4.04
N HIS A 137 9.94 0.47 -3.02
CA HIS A 137 11.25 1.13 -2.98
C HIS A 137 12.23 0.42 -3.92
N LEU A 138 13.03 1.18 -4.66
CA LEU A 138 14.07 0.62 -5.55
C LEU A 138 15.13 -0.14 -4.74
N SER A 139 15.54 0.42 -3.61
CA SER A 139 16.55 -0.13 -2.70
C SER A 139 16.24 -1.55 -2.21
N ASP A 140 14.97 -1.95 -2.15
CA ASP A 140 14.59 -3.31 -1.76
C ASP A 140 14.90 -4.36 -2.86
N PHE A 141 15.10 -3.91 -4.11
CA PHE A 141 15.32 -4.75 -5.29
C PHE A 141 16.71 -4.59 -5.91
N THR A 142 17.61 -3.82 -5.31
CA THR A 142 19.02 -3.76 -5.73
C THR A 142 19.90 -4.64 -4.87
N THR A 143 21.04 -5.07 -5.38
CA THR A 143 21.94 -6.02 -4.69
C THR A 143 22.56 -5.42 -3.43
N ASP A 144 22.88 -4.12 -3.48
CA ASP A 144 23.62 -3.41 -2.42
C ASP A 144 22.85 -2.18 -1.87
N GLY A 145 21.54 -2.07 -2.16
CA GLY A 145 20.72 -0.90 -1.79
C GLY A 145 21.00 0.36 -2.60
N VAL A 146 21.87 0.28 -3.61
CA VAL A 146 22.19 1.37 -4.53
C VAL A 146 20.93 1.81 -5.28
N LEU A 147 20.72 3.12 -5.40
CA LEU A 147 19.56 3.71 -6.08
C LEU A 147 19.85 3.92 -7.57
N ALA A 148 20.24 2.85 -8.27
CA ALA A 148 20.59 2.89 -9.69
C ALA A 148 19.87 1.78 -10.47
N PRO A 149 19.30 2.07 -11.65
CA PRO A 149 18.62 1.08 -12.48
C PRO A 149 19.44 -0.18 -12.81
N GLU A 150 20.74 -0.02 -13.05
CA GLU A 150 21.70 -1.07 -13.36
C GLU A 150 21.99 -2.00 -12.17
N ALA A 151 21.67 -1.57 -10.94
CA ALA A 151 21.90 -2.35 -9.73
C ALA A 151 20.71 -3.26 -9.39
N VAL A 152 19.64 -3.27 -10.19
CA VAL A 152 18.47 -4.13 -9.98
C VAL A 152 18.86 -5.60 -10.08
N ASP A 153 18.51 -6.38 -9.06
CA ASP A 153 18.66 -7.83 -9.02
C ASP A 153 17.57 -8.48 -9.87
N GLN A 154 17.76 -8.45 -11.19
CA GLN A 154 16.83 -8.99 -12.17
C GLN A 154 16.61 -10.50 -11.96
N SER A 155 17.67 -11.22 -11.61
CA SER A 155 17.59 -12.67 -11.37
C SER A 155 16.67 -12.99 -10.18
N PHE A 156 16.70 -12.19 -9.12
CA PHE A 156 15.75 -12.31 -8.03
C PHE A 156 14.31 -12.03 -8.47
N LEU A 157 14.08 -10.93 -9.20
CA LEU A 157 12.74 -10.57 -9.66
C LEU A 157 12.11 -11.65 -10.55
N GLU A 158 12.87 -12.22 -11.48
CA GLU A 158 12.39 -13.28 -12.38
C GLU A 158 12.03 -14.57 -11.63
N ARG A 159 12.74 -14.89 -10.53
CA ARG A 159 12.40 -16.02 -9.66
C ARG A 159 11.14 -15.80 -8.82
N CYS A 160 10.66 -14.56 -8.71
CA CYS A 160 9.45 -14.25 -7.95
C CYS A 160 8.15 -14.43 -8.75
N VAL A 161 8.22 -14.82 -10.03
CA VAL A 161 7.06 -14.99 -10.91
C VAL A 161 7.09 -16.36 -11.60
N ARG A 162 5.95 -16.84 -12.15
CA ARG A 162 5.88 -18.15 -12.83
C ARG A 162 6.74 -18.20 -14.08
N ALA A 163 6.74 -17.13 -14.85
CA ALA A 163 7.48 -17.00 -16.08
C ALA A 163 8.12 -15.60 -16.15
N PRO A 164 9.39 -15.48 -16.57
CA PRO A 164 10.03 -14.17 -16.72
C PRO A 164 9.25 -13.19 -17.59
N ALA A 165 8.54 -13.69 -18.61
CA ALA A 165 7.69 -12.87 -19.49
C ALA A 165 6.48 -12.22 -18.79
N ASP A 166 6.09 -12.69 -17.61
CA ASP A 166 5.03 -12.07 -16.81
C ASP A 166 5.50 -10.78 -16.14
N LEU A 167 6.80 -10.58 -16.01
CA LEU A 167 7.42 -9.49 -15.28
C LEU A 167 7.88 -8.38 -16.22
N THR A 168 7.52 -7.14 -15.88
CA THR A 168 8.18 -5.93 -16.39
C THR A 168 8.33 -4.93 -15.25
N TYR A 169 9.25 -3.97 -15.39
CA TYR A 169 9.41 -2.92 -14.38
C TYR A 169 9.81 -1.59 -15.02
N SER A 170 9.71 -0.52 -14.25
CA SER A 170 10.06 0.84 -14.70
C SER A 170 10.48 1.74 -13.54
N PHE A 171 11.25 2.77 -13.85
CA PHE A 171 11.80 3.76 -12.92
C PHE A 171 11.09 5.10 -13.14
N PRO A 172 9.97 5.37 -12.45
CA PRO A 172 9.31 6.66 -12.55
C PRO A 172 10.16 7.77 -11.91
N SER A 173 9.83 9.03 -12.18
CA SER A 173 10.46 10.16 -11.53
C SER A 173 10.21 10.15 -10.03
N GLY A 174 11.29 10.07 -9.24
CA GLY A 174 11.24 10.12 -7.78
C GLY A 174 12.41 9.34 -7.18
N PRO A 175 13.02 9.82 -6.10
CA PRO A 175 14.07 9.08 -5.43
C PRO A 175 13.50 7.78 -4.87
N ASP A 176 14.21 6.68 -5.10
CA ASP A 176 13.90 5.36 -4.57
C ASP A 176 12.51 4.81 -4.97
N ILE A 177 11.90 5.28 -6.07
CA ILE A 177 10.62 4.72 -6.54
C ILE A 177 10.87 3.70 -7.63
N PHE A 178 10.27 2.52 -7.46
CA PHE A 178 10.32 1.43 -8.42
C PHE A 178 8.92 0.89 -8.67
N ILE A 179 8.59 0.61 -9.94
CA ILE A 179 7.31 0.04 -10.33
C ILE A 179 7.54 -1.35 -10.87
N VAL A 180 6.96 -2.35 -10.20
CA VAL A 180 6.93 -3.75 -10.65
C VAL A 180 5.55 -4.05 -11.25
N LYS A 181 5.53 -4.59 -12.46
CA LYS A 181 4.30 -4.98 -13.18
C LYS A 181 4.33 -6.47 -13.44
N ILE A 182 3.25 -7.15 -13.07
CA ILE A 182 3.17 -8.61 -13.14
C ILE A 182 1.88 -9.01 -13.83
N ARG A 183 1.98 -9.85 -14.87
CA ARG A 183 0.85 -10.44 -15.60
C ARG A 183 0.51 -11.80 -14.99
N GLY A 184 -0.78 -12.15 -14.99
CA GLY A 184 -1.28 -13.44 -14.52
C GLY A 184 -1.46 -13.52 -12.99
N ALA A 185 -2.63 -13.99 -12.56
CA ALA A 185 -2.96 -14.11 -11.14
C ALA A 185 -2.01 -15.04 -10.38
N ALA A 186 -1.52 -16.11 -11.01
CA ALA A 186 -0.56 -17.03 -10.41
C ALA A 186 0.79 -16.34 -10.11
N SER A 187 1.37 -15.62 -11.08
CA SER A 187 2.61 -14.88 -10.89
C SER A 187 2.49 -13.75 -9.88
N ILE A 188 1.32 -13.10 -9.80
CA ILE A 188 1.05 -12.09 -8.76
C ILE A 188 1.09 -12.72 -7.35
N ARG A 189 0.49 -13.90 -7.18
CA ARG A 189 0.50 -14.62 -5.91
C ARG A 189 1.90 -15.13 -5.55
N ASP A 190 2.65 -15.67 -6.51
CA ASP A 190 4.02 -16.11 -6.27
C ASP A 190 4.93 -14.95 -5.85
N PHE A 191 4.74 -13.76 -6.45
CA PHE A 191 5.50 -12.57 -6.07
C PHE A 191 5.20 -12.14 -4.64
N LEU A 192 3.93 -12.18 -4.22
CA LEU A 192 3.54 -11.91 -2.84
C LEU A 192 3.94 -13.02 -1.86
N ALA A 193 4.22 -14.23 -2.34
CA ALA A 193 4.73 -15.33 -1.52
C ALA A 193 6.26 -15.29 -1.34
N ALA A 194 7.00 -14.58 -2.21
CA ALA A 194 8.43 -14.44 -2.09
C ALA A 194 8.81 -13.51 -0.91
N PRO A 195 9.55 -13.98 0.11
CA PRO A 195 9.73 -13.22 1.36
C PRO A 195 10.32 -11.81 1.17
N ARG A 196 11.36 -11.67 0.34
CA ARG A 196 11.98 -10.37 0.06
C ARG A 196 11.03 -9.43 -0.69
N ALA A 197 10.23 -9.94 -1.63
CA ALA A 197 9.27 -9.13 -2.36
C ALA A 197 8.09 -8.69 -1.48
N LEU A 198 7.54 -9.61 -0.66
CA LEU A 198 6.51 -9.30 0.32
C LEU A 198 6.97 -8.21 1.29
N ARG A 199 8.18 -8.36 1.85
CA ARG A 199 8.80 -7.37 2.73
C ARG A 199 8.92 -6.00 2.06
N ALA A 200 9.34 -5.94 0.79
CA ALA A 200 9.43 -4.69 0.04
C ALA A 200 8.07 -3.99 -0.13
N VAL A 201 7.03 -4.76 -0.48
CA VAL A 201 5.65 -4.25 -0.58
C VAL A 201 5.17 -3.72 0.77
N ARG A 202 5.37 -4.49 1.86
CA ARG A 202 5.02 -4.07 3.23
C ARG A 202 5.74 -2.78 3.63
N ARG A 203 7.05 -2.70 3.39
CA ARG A 203 7.89 -1.54 3.72
C ARG A 203 7.41 -0.29 2.99
N PHE A 204 7.07 -0.40 1.71
CA PHE A 204 6.52 0.72 0.96
C PHE A 204 5.17 1.17 1.51
N ASN A 205 4.24 0.25 1.73
CA ASN A 205 2.93 0.54 2.31
C ASN A 205 3.06 1.24 3.68
N LEU A 206 3.87 0.67 4.57
CA LEU A 206 4.12 1.22 5.89
C LEU A 206 4.76 2.62 5.83
N THR A 207 5.71 2.83 4.90
CA THR A 207 6.31 4.16 4.66
C THR A 207 5.24 5.20 4.39
N HIS A 208 4.26 4.88 3.56
CA HIS A 208 3.20 5.81 3.19
C HIS A 208 2.10 5.94 4.26
N MET A 209 1.74 4.86 4.94
CA MET A 209 0.78 4.92 6.05
C MET A 209 1.34 5.66 7.27
N ASN A 210 2.67 5.66 7.46
CA ASN A 210 3.35 6.47 8.47
C ASN A 210 3.37 7.98 8.15
N ARG A 211 3.07 8.40 6.92
CA ARG A 211 2.99 9.83 6.54
C ARG A 211 1.70 10.51 7.02
N GLY A 212 0.72 9.74 7.48
CA GLY A 212 -0.54 10.26 8.02
C GLY A 212 -1.74 10.00 7.12
N ARG A 213 -2.71 10.92 7.16
CA ARG A 213 -4.03 10.71 6.54
C ARG A 213 -3.93 10.44 5.04
N ASN A 214 -4.69 9.46 4.60
CA ASN A 214 -4.94 9.15 3.20
C ASN A 214 -5.76 10.28 2.54
N ALA A 215 -5.36 10.71 1.35
CA ALA A 215 -6.05 11.75 0.57
C ALA A 215 -7.25 11.19 -0.22
N TYR A 216 -7.31 9.87 -0.43
CA TYR A 216 -8.29 9.22 -1.32
C TYR A 216 -9.51 8.64 -0.59
N GLN A 217 -9.77 9.05 0.66
CA GLN A 217 -10.83 8.50 1.52
C GLN A 217 -12.22 8.59 0.88
N ALA A 218 -12.47 9.66 0.11
CA ALA A 218 -13.75 9.89 -0.57
C ALA A 218 -14.05 8.89 -1.70
N SER A 219 -13.03 8.19 -2.19
CA SER A 219 -13.15 7.16 -3.22
C SER A 219 -13.10 5.74 -2.69
N HIS A 220 -13.09 5.59 -1.35
CA HIS A 220 -13.03 4.29 -0.71
C HIS A 220 -14.29 3.46 -1.00
N SER A 221 -14.10 2.18 -1.36
CA SER A 221 -15.14 1.22 -1.68
C SER A 221 -15.16 0.12 -0.61
N TYR A 222 -16.01 0.27 0.40
CA TYR A 222 -16.14 -0.69 1.50
C TYR A 222 -16.41 -2.13 1.01
N SER A 223 -17.24 -2.33 -0.01
CA SER A 223 -17.50 -3.67 -0.55
C SER A 223 -16.26 -4.36 -1.12
N VAL A 224 -15.28 -3.61 -1.63
CA VAL A 224 -14.00 -4.20 -2.07
C VAL A 224 -13.11 -4.46 -0.85
N ALA A 225 -13.12 -3.55 0.12
CA ALA A 225 -12.38 -3.74 1.37
C ALA A 225 -12.88 -4.97 2.16
N ASP A 226 -14.18 -5.26 2.15
CA ASP A 226 -14.73 -6.47 2.78
C ASP A 226 -14.06 -7.73 2.23
N HIS A 227 -13.91 -7.85 0.90
CA HIS A 227 -13.16 -8.96 0.30
C HIS A 227 -11.66 -8.95 0.63
N MET A 228 -11.03 -7.76 0.67
CA MET A 228 -9.63 -7.65 1.09
C MET A 228 -9.39 -8.17 2.51
N LEU A 229 -10.43 -8.16 3.36
CA LEU A 229 -10.38 -8.56 4.76
C LEU A 229 -10.95 -9.96 5.01
N GLY A 230 -11.35 -10.69 3.96
CA GLY A 230 -11.99 -12.01 4.10
C GLY A 230 -13.43 -11.97 4.61
N GLU A 231 -14.08 -10.79 4.60
CA GLU A 231 -15.46 -10.57 5.06
C GLU A 231 -16.46 -10.44 3.91
N GLY A 232 -15.98 -10.47 2.67
CA GLY A 232 -16.85 -10.44 1.49
C GLY A 232 -17.61 -11.76 1.34
N ALA A 233 -18.92 -11.68 1.12
CA ALA A 233 -19.72 -12.86 0.77
C ALA A 233 -19.24 -13.45 -0.56
N ALA A 234 -19.15 -14.78 -0.63
CA ALA A 234 -18.83 -15.53 -1.85
C ALA A 234 -19.95 -15.43 -2.89
#